data_AF-A0A8E2DNK7-F1
#
_entry.id   AF-A0A8E2DNK7-F1
#
_cell.length_a   1.000
_cell.length_b   1.000
_cell.length_c   1.000
_cell.angle_alpha   90.00
_cell.angle_beta   90.00
_cell.angle_gamma   90.00
#
_symmetry.space_group_name_H-M   'P 1'
#
loop_
_entity.id
_entity.type
_entity.pdbx_description
1 polymer ?
#
loop_
_entity_poly.entity_id
_entity_poly.type
_entity_poly.pdbx_seq_one_letter_code
_entity_poly.pdbx_strand_id
1 'polypeptide(L)'
;MPSKRKHSALAQVEENVNVAEIASVLLSPVPPTLSENPQETSVERKISKRAKNRRAAAVAVADDTTVSPDTGLDSPLTELELDTPILTKKKRRAKAKDIPEAAADGDVVIASKRKRRTKAEGFSSAPEIDSEALASPRKRRTKANEPVVYDIPPVETRETDFKGRLGYACLNTLLRASKPESVFCSRTCRIDTILKHGFTAGRDGGEGMGEGMDYVKELGRKNAANLMEIIEWNEKNHIRFFRLSSEMFPFSSHAKYGYSLKYAREELKAAGDLARKYGHRLTTHPGQFTQLGSPKDDVVEASIRELDYHCEMMRYMELGKDSVIILHMGGVYGSKEDTIARFRGVYTTRLTDEMRARLVLENDEICYSADDLLPVCEELGIPIVLDYHHNWINPSTLPIPELISRIKVIWSRKGIKPKQHLSDPRPGAETVMEKRAHADRCKALPDDLPIDMDLMIEAKDKEQAVFQLYRVYRLAPVAHENLRPEKPPKPFERSRSRTTLEPGHGEDIGGMVSSYCESPDPGADSCGSQR
;
A
#
# COMPACT_ATOMS: atom_id res chain seq x y z
N MET A 1 -39.15 -21.32 67.45
CA MET A 1 -39.21 -19.90 67.03
C MET A 1 -37.85 -19.25 67.29
N PRO A 2 -37.49 -18.12 66.66
CA PRO A 2 -37.81 -17.63 65.30
C PRO A 2 -36.65 -18.00 64.34
N SER A 3 -36.84 -18.34 63.06
CA SER A 3 -37.54 -17.63 61.97
C SER A 3 -36.82 -16.35 61.49
N LYS A 4 -36.11 -16.46 60.35
CA LYS A 4 -35.95 -15.41 59.33
C LYS A 4 -35.35 -15.98 58.02
N ARG A 5 -36.20 -16.63 57.22
CA ARG A 5 -36.03 -16.74 55.76
C ARG A 5 -37.10 -15.88 55.10
N LYS A 6 -36.72 -14.95 54.22
CA LYS A 6 -37.57 -14.47 53.14
C LYS A 6 -36.70 -14.16 51.92
N HIS A 7 -37.11 -14.70 50.76
CA HIS A 7 -36.68 -14.14 49.48
C HIS A 7 -37.38 -12.78 49.29
N SER A 8 -36.76 -11.90 48.51
CA SER A 8 -37.44 -10.80 47.85
C SER A 8 -37.15 -10.91 46.35
N ALA A 9 -38.15 -10.71 45.52
CA ALA A 9 -38.06 -10.79 44.07
C ALA A 9 -38.76 -9.59 43.44
N LEU A 10 -38.26 -9.20 42.27
CA LEU A 10 -38.98 -8.53 41.18
C LEU A 10 -40.15 -7.61 41.58
N ALA A 11 -39.87 -6.32 41.74
CA ALA A 11 -40.87 -5.29 41.49
C ALA A 11 -40.84 -4.96 39.99
N GLN A 12 -41.87 -5.36 39.25
CA GLN A 12 -42.21 -4.72 37.99
C GLN A 12 -43.05 -3.48 38.31
N VAL A 13 -42.75 -2.35 37.67
CA VAL A 13 -43.62 -1.18 37.64
C VAL A 13 -44.10 -1.04 36.20
N GLU A 14 -45.40 -1.19 36.00
CA GLU A 14 -46.06 -0.84 34.74
C GLU A 14 -46.31 0.66 34.74
N GLU A 15 -45.92 1.37 33.68
CA GLU A 15 -46.36 2.73 33.45
C GLU A 15 -46.78 2.89 31.99
N ASN A 16 -48.05 3.23 31.78
CA ASN A 16 -48.68 3.23 30.46
C ASN A 16 -48.39 4.54 29.72
N VAL A 17 -47.58 4.49 28.65
CA VAL A 17 -47.43 5.61 27.73
C VAL A 17 -48.46 5.46 26.60
N ASN A 18 -49.47 6.33 26.60
CA ASN A 18 -50.52 6.38 25.59
C ASN A 18 -49.98 6.91 24.26
N VAL A 19 -50.28 6.25 23.14
CA VAL A 19 -49.77 6.61 21.80
C VAL A 19 -50.78 7.46 21.04
N ALA A 20 -51.03 8.66 21.55
CA ALA A 20 -51.80 9.71 20.89
C ALA A 20 -51.32 11.10 21.37
N GLU A 21 -51.48 12.13 20.52
CA GLU A 21 -51.20 13.54 20.80
C GLU A 21 -49.80 13.92 21.34
N ILE A 22 -48.82 14.09 20.44
CA ILE A 22 -48.19 15.41 20.21
C ILE A 22 -47.93 15.55 18.70
N ALA A 23 -48.66 16.43 18.01
CA ALA A 23 -48.54 16.62 16.56
C ALA A 23 -48.77 18.08 16.12
N SER A 24 -47.87 18.99 16.49
CA SER A 24 -47.61 20.31 15.89
C SER A 24 -46.32 20.88 16.55
N VAL A 25 -45.54 21.83 16.02
CA VAL A 25 -45.58 22.67 14.81
C VAL A 25 -44.13 22.63 14.23
N LEU A 26 -43.86 22.39 12.95
CA LEU A 26 -43.60 23.43 11.92
C LEU A 26 -43.24 22.75 10.57
N LEU A 27 -44.16 22.77 9.60
CA LEU A 27 -43.86 22.57 8.18
C LEU A 27 -44.85 23.39 7.34
N SER A 28 -44.34 24.30 6.51
CA SER A 28 -45.15 25.14 5.62
C SER A 28 -45.24 24.51 4.22
N PRO A 29 -46.43 24.41 3.60
CA PRO A 29 -46.60 23.76 2.30
C PRO A 29 -46.31 24.69 1.11
N VAL A 30 -45.94 24.10 -0.02
CA VAL A 30 -45.92 24.74 -1.35
C VAL A 30 -47.08 24.17 -2.19
N PRO A 31 -47.94 25.00 -2.81
CA PRO A 31 -49.11 24.53 -3.55
C PRO A 31 -48.77 24.08 -5.00
N PRO A 32 -49.52 23.12 -5.58
CA PRO A 32 -49.27 22.61 -6.94
C PRO A 32 -50.25 23.14 -8.01
N THR A 33 -49.73 23.40 -9.21
CA THR A 33 -50.46 23.44 -10.50
C THR A 33 -49.49 22.94 -11.57
N LEU A 34 -49.67 21.74 -12.13
CA LEU A 34 -50.59 21.32 -13.21
C LEU A 34 -49.87 21.26 -14.58
N SER A 35 -50.37 20.39 -15.45
CA SER A 35 -49.68 19.90 -16.65
C SER A 35 -50.21 20.51 -17.95
N GLU A 36 -49.36 20.61 -18.98
CA GLU A 36 -49.44 19.75 -20.18
C GLU A 36 -48.21 19.95 -21.10
N ASN A 37 -48.18 19.27 -22.26
CA ASN A 37 -46.98 19.10 -23.10
C ASN A 37 -47.24 19.60 -24.56
N PRO A 38 -46.45 19.26 -25.60
CA PRO A 38 -45.89 20.27 -26.50
C PRO A 38 -46.65 20.43 -27.83
N GLN A 39 -46.41 21.53 -28.56
CA GLN A 39 -46.16 21.43 -30.02
C GLN A 39 -45.49 22.68 -30.65
N GLU A 40 -45.32 22.60 -31.97
CA GLU A 40 -44.44 23.36 -32.87
C GLU A 40 -44.77 24.86 -33.01
N THR A 41 -43.79 25.65 -33.48
CA THR A 41 -43.88 26.26 -34.84
C THR A 41 -42.54 26.84 -35.30
N SER A 42 -42.33 26.88 -36.61
CA SER A 42 -41.12 27.41 -37.27
C SER A 42 -41.35 28.80 -37.88
N VAL A 43 -40.36 29.69 -37.79
CA VAL A 43 -40.33 30.94 -38.58
C VAL A 43 -38.91 31.18 -39.11
N GLU A 44 -38.71 30.96 -40.41
CA GLU A 44 -37.55 31.49 -41.12
C GLU A 44 -37.70 33.01 -41.35
N ARG A 45 -36.57 33.73 -41.49
CA ARG A 45 -36.35 34.62 -42.66
C ARG A 45 -34.92 35.17 -42.80
N LYS A 46 -34.30 34.81 -43.94
CA LYS A 46 -33.41 35.62 -44.82
C LYS A 46 -32.12 36.22 -44.21
N ILE A 47 -30.92 35.68 -44.50
CA ILE A 47 -30.12 35.77 -45.76
C ILE A 47 -29.35 37.09 -45.96
N SER A 48 -28.01 37.04 -45.83
CA SER A 48 -26.98 37.71 -46.68
C SER A 48 -25.57 37.29 -46.17
N LYS A 49 -24.72 36.49 -46.83
CA LYS A 49 -24.03 36.54 -48.15
C LYS A 49 -22.83 37.53 -48.30
N ARG A 50 -21.68 37.23 -47.66
CA ARG A 50 -20.29 37.21 -48.22
C ARG A 50 -19.27 37.01 -47.07
N ALA A 51 -18.16 36.26 -47.10
CA ALA A 51 -17.41 35.40 -48.05
C ALA A 51 -15.99 35.88 -48.46
N LYS A 52 -14.98 35.21 -47.86
CA LYS A 52 -13.63 34.83 -48.39
C LYS A 52 -12.43 35.83 -48.45
N ASN A 53 -11.39 35.43 -47.69
CA ASN A 53 -9.99 35.20 -48.10
C ASN A 53 -9.03 36.35 -48.50
N ARG A 54 -8.00 36.60 -47.66
CA ARG A 54 -6.52 36.45 -47.89
C ARG A 54 -5.78 37.12 -46.71
N ARG A 55 -4.63 36.71 -46.14
CA ARG A 55 -3.45 35.85 -46.45
C ARG A 55 -2.15 36.67 -46.67
N ALA A 56 -1.39 36.81 -45.58
CA ALA A 56 0.09 36.98 -45.45
C ALA A 56 0.85 38.06 -46.26
N ALA A 57 1.63 38.89 -45.54
CA ALA A 57 3.05 39.21 -45.79
C ALA A 57 3.59 40.16 -44.68
N ALA A 58 4.92 40.30 -44.55
CA ALA A 58 5.60 41.19 -43.59
C ALA A 58 6.67 42.06 -44.27
N VAL A 59 7.01 43.20 -43.66
CA VAL A 59 8.21 44.04 -43.93
C VAL A 59 8.68 44.65 -42.58
N ALA A 60 9.97 44.98 -42.44
CA ALA A 60 10.63 45.49 -41.22
C ALA A 60 11.36 46.85 -41.50
N VAL A 61 12.53 47.11 -40.86
CA VAL A 61 13.44 48.31 -40.99
C VAL A 61 12.95 49.54 -40.17
N ALA A 62 13.74 50.35 -39.42
CA ALA A 62 15.12 50.36 -38.85
C ALA A 62 15.28 51.62 -37.91
N ASP A 63 16.38 52.03 -37.26
CA ASP A 63 17.53 51.50 -36.44
C ASP A 63 18.29 52.75 -35.88
N ASP A 64 19.28 52.79 -34.95
CA ASP A 64 20.02 51.80 -34.14
C ASP A 64 19.96 52.11 -32.60
N THR A 65 20.82 52.83 -31.86
CA THR A 65 22.01 53.68 -32.16
C THR A 65 23.07 53.69 -31.03
N THR A 66 24.02 52.75 -31.05
CA THR A 66 25.41 52.69 -30.46
C THR A 66 25.81 53.15 -29.02
N VAL A 67 26.92 52.53 -28.54
CA VAL A 67 27.95 52.96 -27.54
C VAL A 67 27.89 52.35 -26.12
N SER A 68 28.94 51.57 -25.79
CA SER A 68 29.41 51.21 -24.43
C SER A 68 30.71 52.00 -24.09
N PRO A 69 31.18 52.00 -22.82
CA PRO A 69 32.33 51.13 -22.56
C PRO A 69 32.38 50.40 -21.20
N ASP A 70 33.03 49.25 -21.27
CA ASP A 70 33.80 48.46 -20.28
C ASP A 70 34.18 49.08 -18.91
N THR A 71 33.89 48.32 -17.83
CA THR A 71 34.86 48.00 -16.77
C THR A 71 34.67 46.55 -16.30
N GLY A 72 35.55 45.62 -16.66
CA GLY A 72 35.54 44.23 -16.17
C GLY A 72 36.21 44.02 -14.80
N LEU A 73 35.98 42.85 -14.19
CA LEU A 73 36.82 42.30 -13.11
C LEU A 73 36.66 40.77 -12.99
N ASP A 74 37.71 40.06 -13.43
CA ASP A 74 38.22 38.72 -13.14
C ASP A 74 37.35 37.47 -12.86
N SER A 75 37.81 36.39 -13.52
CA SER A 75 37.55 34.96 -13.31
C SER A 75 38.61 34.38 -12.34
N PRO A 76 38.66 33.07 -11.98
CA PRO A 76 37.79 31.96 -12.39
C PRO A 76 37.26 31.05 -11.26
N LEU A 77 36.28 30.22 -11.61
CA LEU A 77 35.93 29.02 -10.84
C LEU A 77 37.07 28.01 -10.92
N THR A 78 37.49 27.48 -9.76
CA THR A 78 38.52 26.42 -9.68
C THR A 78 37.87 25.04 -9.64
N GLU A 79 38.47 24.09 -10.35
CA GLU A 79 38.08 22.68 -10.31
C GLU A 79 38.47 22.04 -8.97
N LEU A 80 37.67 21.08 -8.49
CA LEU A 80 38.09 20.12 -7.46
C LEU A 80 37.48 18.75 -7.77
N GLU A 81 38.35 17.75 -7.86
CA GLU A 81 38.03 16.42 -8.39
C GLU A 81 37.33 15.53 -7.35
N LEU A 82 36.47 14.62 -7.81
CA LEU A 82 36.03 13.45 -7.05
C LEU A 82 36.20 12.20 -7.91
N ASP A 83 37.31 11.51 -7.67
CA ASP A 83 37.76 10.35 -8.44
C ASP A 83 37.14 9.04 -7.92
N THR A 84 36.55 8.23 -8.80
CA THR A 84 36.56 6.74 -8.78
C THR A 84 35.85 6.16 -10.02
N PRO A 85 36.19 4.93 -10.48
CA PRO A 85 36.28 4.69 -11.93
C PRO A 85 35.04 4.09 -12.62
N ILE A 86 34.79 4.56 -13.84
CA ILE A 86 33.86 3.94 -14.81
C ILE A 86 34.57 2.83 -15.60
N LEU A 87 34.15 1.58 -15.42
CA LEU A 87 34.66 0.42 -16.18
C LEU A 87 34.16 0.41 -17.63
N THR A 88 34.92 1.02 -18.54
CA THR A 88 34.64 1.01 -19.99
C THR A 88 35.00 -0.35 -20.62
N LYS A 89 33.99 -1.10 -21.10
CA LYS A 89 34.23 -2.35 -21.84
C LYS A 89 34.60 -2.09 -23.31
N LYS A 90 35.85 -2.40 -23.67
CA LYS A 90 36.40 -2.23 -25.02
C LYS A 90 35.62 -3.01 -26.09
N LYS A 91 35.36 -2.38 -27.24
CA LYS A 91 34.96 -3.06 -28.48
C LYS A 91 36.02 -4.10 -28.88
N ARG A 92 35.60 -5.28 -29.35
CA ARG A 92 36.43 -6.17 -30.20
C ARG A 92 35.73 -6.36 -31.55
N ARG A 93 36.48 -6.19 -32.64
CA ARG A 93 35.98 -6.42 -34.02
C ARG A 93 35.91 -7.92 -34.30
N ALA A 94 34.99 -8.32 -35.17
CA ALA A 94 34.94 -9.67 -35.72
C ALA A 94 36.08 -9.93 -36.72
N LYS A 95 36.31 -11.22 -37.03
CA LYS A 95 36.86 -11.69 -38.31
C LYS A 95 35.92 -12.76 -38.85
N ALA A 96 35.74 -12.78 -40.17
CA ALA A 96 34.77 -13.62 -40.86
C ALA A 96 35.29 -15.05 -41.10
N LYS A 97 34.37 -15.93 -41.52
CA LYS A 97 34.62 -16.98 -42.51
C LYS A 97 33.34 -17.20 -43.33
N ASP A 98 33.53 -17.59 -44.58
CA ASP A 98 32.58 -17.35 -45.66
C ASP A 98 31.66 -18.53 -45.99
N ILE A 99 30.71 -18.25 -46.87
CA ILE A 99 29.67 -19.15 -47.41
C ILE A 99 30.29 -20.14 -48.43
N PRO A 100 29.68 -21.32 -48.61
CA PRO A 100 29.41 -21.77 -49.98
C PRO A 100 27.92 -22.05 -50.22
N GLU A 101 27.48 -21.75 -51.44
CA GLU A 101 26.08 -21.81 -51.91
C GLU A 101 25.99 -22.80 -53.08
N ALA A 102 25.05 -23.75 -53.06
CA ALA A 102 24.68 -24.58 -54.22
C ALA A 102 23.34 -25.33 -54.06
N ALA A 103 22.33 -24.84 -54.78
CA ALA A 103 21.40 -25.55 -55.68
C ALA A 103 20.62 -26.85 -55.31
N ALA A 104 19.42 -26.90 -55.92
CA ALA A 104 18.71 -28.05 -56.52
C ALA A 104 17.59 -28.80 -55.76
N ASP A 105 16.60 -29.21 -56.57
CA ASP A 105 15.27 -29.75 -56.29
C ASP A 105 15.18 -31.10 -55.55
N GLY A 106 13.96 -31.44 -55.09
CA GLY A 106 13.59 -32.81 -54.72
C GLY A 106 12.20 -32.94 -54.08
N ASP A 107 11.26 -33.60 -54.75
CA ASP A 107 9.92 -33.91 -54.23
C ASP A 107 9.93 -34.91 -53.06
N VAL A 108 9.07 -34.69 -52.06
CA VAL A 108 8.44 -35.77 -51.28
C VAL A 108 6.99 -35.43 -50.97
N VAL A 109 6.06 -36.29 -51.40
CA VAL A 109 4.63 -36.25 -51.06
C VAL A 109 4.24 -37.55 -50.34
N ILE A 110 3.04 -37.56 -49.76
CA ILE A 110 2.29 -38.70 -49.17
C ILE A 110 2.33 -38.79 -47.64
N ALA A 111 1.27 -38.20 -47.09
CA ALA A 111 0.78 -38.29 -45.72
C ALA A 111 0.51 -39.73 -45.21
N SER A 112 0.32 -39.88 -43.89
CA SER A 112 -1.05 -40.05 -43.34
C SER A 112 -1.08 -40.26 -41.81
N LYS A 113 -2.28 -40.18 -41.23
CA LYS A 113 -2.57 -40.31 -39.79
C LYS A 113 -3.02 -41.75 -39.46
N ARG A 114 -2.68 -42.28 -38.27
CA ARG A 114 -3.69 -42.61 -37.22
C ARG A 114 -3.14 -43.17 -35.90
N LYS A 115 -3.94 -42.98 -34.84
CA LYS A 115 -3.85 -43.62 -33.52
C LYS A 115 -4.00 -45.15 -33.61
N ARG A 116 -3.46 -45.87 -32.62
CA ARG A 116 -4.14 -47.03 -32.03
C ARG A 116 -3.85 -47.17 -30.54
N ARG A 117 -4.68 -47.94 -29.83
CA ARG A 117 -4.66 -48.18 -28.37
C ARG A 117 -5.19 -49.62 -28.13
N THR A 118 -4.73 -50.28 -27.06
CA THR A 118 -5.22 -51.57 -26.49
C THR A 118 -5.34 -52.80 -27.42
N LYS A 119 -4.68 -53.90 -27.05
CA LYS A 119 -5.35 -55.06 -26.43
C LYS A 119 -4.35 -55.88 -25.59
N ALA A 120 -4.82 -56.86 -24.82
CA ALA A 120 -3.99 -57.77 -24.02
C ALA A 120 -4.60 -59.18 -24.06
N GLU A 121 -3.78 -60.18 -24.40
CA GLU A 121 -4.11 -61.60 -24.54
C GLU A 121 -2.79 -62.39 -24.28
N GLY A 122 -2.77 -63.48 -23.49
CA GLY A 122 -1.52 -64.16 -23.07
C GLY A 122 -1.71 -65.29 -22.04
N PHE A 123 -0.63 -66.05 -21.73
CA PHE A 123 -0.67 -67.31 -20.95
C PHE A 123 0.71 -67.75 -20.38
N SER A 124 0.74 -68.45 -19.24
CA SER A 124 1.82 -69.36 -18.70
C SER A 124 3.28 -68.83 -18.57
N SER A 125 4.06 -69.03 -17.50
CA SER A 125 4.11 -70.08 -16.44
C SER A 125 4.68 -69.56 -15.10
N ALA A 126 4.54 -70.31 -14.01
CA ALA A 126 5.22 -70.07 -12.72
C ALA A 126 6.73 -70.48 -12.77
N PRO A 127 7.58 -70.08 -11.80
CA PRO A 127 7.55 -70.69 -10.45
C PRO A 127 7.40 -69.69 -9.29
N GLU A 128 7.22 -70.23 -8.07
CA GLU A 128 7.19 -69.49 -6.81
C GLU A 128 8.60 -69.02 -6.39
N ILE A 129 8.71 -67.80 -5.88
CA ILE A 129 9.91 -67.26 -5.20
C ILE A 129 9.45 -66.48 -3.95
N ASP A 130 10.30 -66.50 -2.92
CA ASP A 130 10.01 -66.18 -1.52
C ASP A 130 9.55 -64.72 -1.25
N SER A 131 8.91 -64.53 -0.09
CA SER A 131 8.30 -63.27 0.35
C SER A 131 9.28 -62.38 1.13
N GLU A 132 9.86 -61.37 0.48
CA GLU A 132 10.55 -60.27 1.15
C GLU A 132 9.83 -58.91 1.00
N ALA A 133 10.05 -58.03 1.98
CA ALA A 133 9.11 -56.97 2.35
C ALA A 133 9.12 -55.73 1.45
N LEU A 134 8.05 -55.51 0.69
CA LEU A 134 7.70 -54.20 0.15
C LEU A 134 7.02 -53.32 1.22
N ALA A 135 7.82 -52.52 1.91
CA ALA A 135 7.33 -51.60 2.94
C ALA A 135 6.40 -50.51 2.35
N SER A 136 5.13 -50.52 2.76
CA SER A 136 4.16 -49.49 2.36
C SER A 136 4.65 -48.09 2.74
N PRO A 137 4.50 -47.05 1.89
CA PRO A 137 4.90 -45.70 2.22
C PRO A 137 4.10 -45.19 3.44
N ARG A 138 4.78 -45.03 4.58
CA ARG A 138 4.17 -44.57 5.83
C ARG A 138 3.47 -43.23 5.60
N LYS A 139 2.12 -43.22 5.63
CA LYS A 139 1.36 -41.98 5.75
C LYS A 139 1.88 -41.21 6.96
N ARG A 140 2.61 -40.12 6.70
CA ARG A 140 3.24 -39.28 7.71
C ARG A 140 2.12 -38.66 8.55
N ARG A 141 1.80 -39.25 9.71
CA ARG A 141 0.79 -38.71 10.63
C ARG A 141 1.16 -37.26 10.91
N THR A 142 0.36 -36.33 10.41
CA THR A 142 0.36 -34.97 10.90
C THR A 142 0.04 -35.05 12.39
N LYS A 143 1.00 -34.72 13.24
CA LYS A 143 0.64 -34.31 14.60
C LYS A 143 -0.30 -33.14 14.43
N ALA A 144 -1.46 -33.19 15.08
CA ALA A 144 -2.14 -31.97 15.44
C ALA A 144 -1.15 -31.23 16.36
N ASN A 145 -0.65 -30.08 15.91
CA ASN A 145 0.15 -29.25 16.79
C ASN A 145 -0.80 -28.69 17.84
N GLU A 146 -0.52 -28.99 19.11
CA GLU A 146 -1.23 -28.38 20.23
C GLU A 146 -1.09 -26.85 20.12
N PRO A 147 -2.15 -26.09 20.43
CA PRO A 147 -2.14 -24.65 20.27
C PRO A 147 -1.06 -24.04 21.17
N VAL A 148 -0.09 -23.35 20.57
CA VAL A 148 0.99 -22.69 21.30
C VAL A 148 0.39 -21.51 22.07
N VAL A 149 0.10 -21.72 23.34
CA VAL A 149 -0.26 -20.65 24.27
C VAL A 149 1.00 -19.87 24.59
N TYR A 150 0.98 -18.58 24.29
CA TYR A 150 2.05 -17.66 24.65
C TYR A 150 1.77 -17.07 26.02
N ASP A 151 2.82 -16.90 26.82
CA ASP A 151 2.80 -15.89 27.87
C ASP A 151 2.77 -14.51 27.21
N ILE A 152 1.83 -13.67 27.66
CA ILE A 152 1.56 -12.37 27.08
C ILE A 152 1.47 -11.38 28.24
N PRO A 153 2.44 -10.44 28.37
CA PRO A 153 2.43 -9.47 29.44
C PRO A 153 1.10 -8.73 29.59
N PRO A 154 0.67 -8.40 30.83
CA PRO A 154 -0.42 -7.46 31.05
C PRO A 154 -0.06 -6.10 30.43
N VAL A 155 -1.08 -5.29 30.18
CA VAL A 155 -0.91 -3.91 29.73
C VAL A 155 -1.44 -2.97 30.81
N GLU A 156 -0.82 -1.80 30.92
CA GLU A 156 -1.44 -0.68 31.62
C GLU A 156 -2.78 -0.35 30.95
N THR A 157 -3.85 -0.26 31.74
CA THR A 157 -5.18 0.11 31.24
C THR A 157 -5.33 1.62 31.30
N ARG A 158 -5.88 2.22 30.24
CA ARG A 158 -6.12 3.65 30.09
C ARG A 158 -7.57 3.89 29.66
N GLU A 159 -8.11 5.04 30.03
CA GLU A 159 -9.46 5.45 29.58
C GLU A 159 -9.38 6.24 28.27
N THR A 160 -10.47 6.22 27.50
CA THR A 160 -10.68 7.06 26.30
C THR A 160 -12.18 7.14 26.02
N ASP A 161 -12.63 8.19 25.35
CA ASP A 161 -14.00 8.32 24.84
C ASP A 161 -14.15 7.90 23.37
N PHE A 162 -13.05 7.45 22.74
CA PHE A 162 -12.99 7.00 21.35
C PHE A 162 -13.95 5.83 21.06
N LYS A 163 -14.87 6.06 20.11
CA LYS A 163 -15.88 5.12 19.62
C LYS A 163 -15.68 4.74 18.14
N GLY A 164 -14.59 5.23 17.55
CA GLY A 164 -14.21 4.96 16.17
C GLY A 164 -13.74 3.52 15.92
N ARG A 165 -13.43 3.21 14.66
CA ARG A 165 -12.86 1.90 14.28
C ARG A 165 -11.34 1.96 14.25
N LEU A 166 -10.67 1.03 14.93
CA LEU A 166 -9.27 0.72 14.64
C LEU A 166 -9.18 -0.28 13.46
N GLY A 167 -8.11 -0.17 12.67
CA GLY A 167 -7.81 -1.05 11.55
C GLY A 167 -6.32 -1.25 11.32
N TYR A 168 -5.95 -2.17 10.43
CA TYR A 168 -4.56 -2.45 10.07
C TYR A 168 -4.37 -2.67 8.56
N ALA A 169 -3.12 -2.73 8.11
CA ALA A 169 -2.77 -2.67 6.69
C ALA A 169 -2.19 -3.96 6.07
N CYS A 170 -2.75 -4.32 4.91
CA CYS A 170 -2.27 -5.25 3.87
C CYS A 170 -2.17 -6.73 4.22
N LEU A 171 -1.89 -7.09 5.47
CA LEU A 171 -1.56 -8.46 5.87
C LEU A 171 -1.97 -8.73 7.32
N ASN A 172 -2.56 -9.90 7.57
CA ASN A 172 -2.75 -10.44 8.92
C ASN A 172 -1.62 -11.44 9.22
N THR A 173 -0.90 -11.29 10.34
CA THR A 173 0.30 -12.11 10.61
C THR A 173 -0.04 -13.56 10.97
N LEU A 174 -1.13 -13.78 11.71
CA LEU A 174 -1.60 -15.10 12.12
C LEU A 174 -2.06 -15.93 10.91
N LEU A 175 -2.91 -15.34 10.07
CA LEU A 175 -3.40 -15.94 8.82
C LEU A 175 -2.25 -16.16 7.83
N ARG A 176 -1.24 -15.29 7.79
CA ARG A 176 -0.02 -15.53 6.99
C ARG A 176 0.81 -16.71 7.53
N ALA A 177 0.89 -16.86 8.85
CA ALA A 177 1.65 -17.93 9.50
C ALA A 177 0.99 -19.32 9.38
N SER A 178 -0.32 -19.38 9.17
CA SER A 178 -1.13 -20.62 9.11
C SER A 178 -0.57 -21.71 8.19
N LYS A 179 -0.93 -22.98 8.51
CA LYS A 179 -0.49 -24.21 7.85
C LYS A 179 -1.64 -25.22 7.81
N PRO A 180 -1.75 -26.09 6.79
CA PRO A 180 -0.82 -26.25 5.67
C PRO A 180 -0.84 -25.07 4.70
N GLU A 181 -2.01 -24.46 4.48
CA GLU A 181 -2.20 -23.31 3.60
C GLU A 181 -2.04 -21.99 4.36
N SER A 182 -1.68 -20.94 3.63
CA SER A 182 -1.28 -19.63 4.16
C SER A 182 -2.11 -18.55 3.48
N VAL A 183 -2.86 -17.80 4.30
CA VAL A 183 -3.93 -16.89 3.85
C VAL A 183 -3.40 -15.46 3.80
N PHE A 184 -3.35 -14.88 2.60
CA PHE A 184 -2.92 -13.48 2.38
C PHE A 184 -3.34 -12.95 1.01
N CYS A 185 -3.28 -11.63 0.85
CA CYS A 185 -3.81 -10.88 -0.29
C CYS A 185 -2.71 -10.12 -1.07
N SER A 186 -1.52 -10.72 -1.17
CA SER A 186 -0.31 -10.08 -1.74
C SER A 186 0.66 -11.10 -2.35
N ARG A 187 0.13 -12.13 -3.02
CA ARG A 187 0.93 -13.01 -3.88
C ARG A 187 1.35 -12.23 -5.12
N THR A 188 2.65 -12.06 -5.30
CA THR A 188 3.29 -11.39 -6.43
C THR A 188 4.44 -12.25 -6.96
N CYS A 189 4.97 -11.94 -8.14
CA CYS A 189 6.07 -12.69 -8.76
C CYS A 189 7.07 -11.72 -9.43
N ARG A 190 8.00 -12.24 -10.24
CA ARG A 190 8.88 -11.40 -11.08
C ARG A 190 8.36 -11.37 -12.52
N ILE A 191 8.65 -10.29 -13.24
CA ILE A 191 8.40 -10.21 -14.69
C ILE A 191 9.16 -11.33 -15.43
N ASP A 192 10.38 -11.66 -14.97
CA ASP A 192 11.15 -12.82 -15.41
C ASP A 192 10.40 -14.16 -15.25
N THR A 193 9.55 -14.30 -14.24
CA THR A 193 8.69 -15.48 -14.06
C THR A 193 7.67 -15.59 -15.19
N ILE A 194 6.85 -14.56 -15.43
CA ILE A 194 5.81 -14.62 -16.46
C ILE A 194 6.41 -14.79 -17.87
N LEU A 195 7.57 -14.20 -18.14
CA LEU A 195 8.29 -14.37 -19.41
C LEU A 195 8.79 -15.82 -19.60
N LYS A 196 9.32 -16.46 -18.56
CA LYS A 196 9.73 -17.88 -18.59
C LYS A 196 8.55 -18.85 -18.70
N HIS A 197 7.39 -18.46 -18.18
CA HIS A 197 6.11 -19.15 -18.37
C HIS A 197 5.42 -18.77 -19.70
N GLY A 198 6.13 -18.27 -20.72
CA GLY A 198 5.57 -18.11 -22.06
C GLY A 198 4.56 -16.96 -22.22
N PHE A 199 4.62 -15.92 -21.39
CA PHE A 199 3.87 -14.68 -21.62
C PHE A 199 4.14 -14.12 -23.03
N THR A 200 3.07 -13.85 -23.76
CA THR A 200 3.06 -13.14 -25.05
C THR A 200 2.38 -11.79 -24.87
N ALA A 201 3.02 -10.70 -25.28
CA ALA A 201 2.43 -9.36 -25.21
C ALA A 201 1.25 -9.23 -26.20
N GLY A 202 0.22 -8.48 -25.81
CA GLY A 202 -0.83 -8.06 -26.74
C GLY A 202 -0.29 -7.10 -27.80
N ARG A 203 -0.98 -7.03 -28.94
CA ARG A 203 -0.71 -6.00 -29.95
C ARG A 203 -1.29 -4.66 -29.50
N ASP A 204 -0.64 -3.57 -29.90
CA ASP A 204 -1.19 -2.21 -29.85
C ASP A 204 -1.71 -1.77 -28.46
N GLY A 205 -1.10 -2.29 -27.39
CA GLY A 205 -1.46 -1.99 -26.00
C GLY A 205 -2.54 -2.90 -25.38
N GLY A 206 -3.06 -3.89 -26.12
CA GLY A 206 -4.00 -4.88 -25.58
C GLY A 206 -3.38 -5.83 -24.55
N GLU A 207 -4.23 -6.57 -23.83
CA GLU A 207 -3.79 -7.53 -22.79
C GLU A 207 -2.83 -8.60 -23.36
N GLY A 208 -1.86 -8.98 -22.53
CA GLY A 208 -1.03 -10.16 -22.80
C GLY A 208 -1.78 -11.48 -22.62
N MET A 209 -1.21 -12.57 -23.14
CA MET A 209 -1.79 -13.91 -23.18
C MET A 209 -0.73 -15.01 -23.00
N GLY A 210 -1.16 -16.26 -22.88
CA GLY A 210 -0.30 -17.43 -22.63
C GLY A 210 -0.10 -17.72 -21.14
N GLU A 211 0.50 -18.87 -20.83
CA GLU A 211 0.53 -19.45 -19.47
C GLU A 211 1.11 -18.50 -18.41
N GLY A 212 2.02 -17.58 -18.78
CA GLY A 212 2.57 -16.56 -17.90
C GLY A 212 1.57 -15.47 -17.51
N MET A 213 0.61 -15.15 -18.37
CA MET A 213 -0.54 -14.32 -18.03
C MET A 213 -1.51 -15.09 -17.13
N ASP A 214 -1.81 -16.35 -17.47
CA ASP A 214 -2.72 -17.19 -16.68
C ASP A 214 -2.18 -17.42 -15.26
N TYR A 215 -0.86 -17.59 -15.11
CA TYR A 215 -0.17 -17.70 -13.84
C TYR A 215 -0.35 -16.43 -12.97
N VAL A 216 -0.12 -15.24 -13.50
CA VAL A 216 -0.25 -14.00 -12.70
C VAL A 216 -1.72 -13.68 -12.38
N LYS A 217 -2.64 -13.95 -13.31
CA LYS A 217 -4.08 -13.85 -13.07
C LYS A 217 -4.52 -14.82 -11.95
N GLU A 218 -3.97 -16.03 -11.92
CA GLU A 218 -4.25 -17.00 -10.85
C GLU A 218 -3.64 -16.62 -9.48
N LEU A 219 -2.55 -15.84 -9.44
CA LEU A 219 -2.09 -15.21 -8.18
C LEU A 219 -3.11 -14.16 -7.69
N GLY A 220 -3.62 -13.33 -8.60
CA GLY A 220 -4.66 -12.34 -8.32
C GLY A 220 -5.97 -12.96 -7.81
N ARG A 221 -6.44 -14.03 -8.47
CA ARG A 221 -7.60 -14.82 -8.01
C ARG A 221 -7.41 -15.32 -6.58
N LYS A 222 -6.26 -15.93 -6.27
CA LYS A 222 -5.95 -16.42 -4.91
C LYS A 222 -5.92 -15.29 -3.86
N ASN A 223 -5.46 -14.09 -4.25
CA ASN A 223 -5.48 -12.92 -3.36
C ASN A 223 -6.91 -12.42 -3.11
N ALA A 224 -7.76 -12.36 -4.13
CA ALA A 224 -9.17 -11.99 -4.01
C ALA A 224 -9.97 -13.01 -3.19
N ALA A 225 -9.76 -14.31 -3.41
CA ALA A 225 -10.42 -15.37 -2.65
C ALA A 225 -10.08 -15.32 -1.15
N ASN A 226 -8.78 -15.22 -0.79
CA ASN A 226 -8.35 -15.10 0.61
C ASN A 226 -8.84 -13.83 1.31
N LEU A 227 -9.28 -12.80 0.58
CA LEU A 227 -9.78 -11.58 1.20
C LEU A 227 -11.07 -11.84 2.01
N MET A 228 -11.89 -12.81 1.58
CA MET A 228 -13.05 -13.26 2.35
C MET A 228 -12.65 -13.83 3.72
N GLU A 229 -11.61 -14.66 3.77
CA GLU A 229 -11.11 -15.26 5.01
C GLU A 229 -10.53 -14.20 5.97
N ILE A 230 -9.84 -13.18 5.43
CA ILE A 230 -9.38 -12.03 6.22
C ILE A 230 -10.57 -11.23 6.77
N ILE A 231 -11.60 -10.97 5.97
CA ILE A 231 -12.82 -10.25 6.41
C ILE A 231 -13.55 -11.04 7.51
N GLU A 232 -13.72 -12.35 7.34
CA GLU A 232 -14.33 -13.20 8.37
C GLU A 232 -13.52 -13.23 9.67
N TRP A 233 -12.20 -13.39 9.59
CA TRP A 233 -11.34 -13.40 10.77
C TRP A 233 -11.37 -12.04 11.48
N ASN A 234 -11.36 -10.95 10.71
CA ASN A 234 -11.45 -9.59 11.23
C ASN A 234 -12.78 -9.35 11.97
N GLU A 235 -13.91 -9.82 11.40
CA GLU A 235 -15.21 -9.74 12.04
C GLU A 235 -15.25 -10.54 13.36
N LYS A 236 -14.70 -11.77 13.36
CA LYS A 236 -14.55 -12.62 14.55
C LYS A 236 -13.64 -12.01 15.63
N ASN A 237 -12.87 -10.96 15.30
CA ASN A 237 -11.96 -10.24 16.20
C ASN A 237 -12.32 -8.74 16.31
N HIS A 238 -13.55 -8.35 15.95
CA HIS A 238 -14.11 -6.99 16.05
C HIS A 238 -13.43 -5.89 15.20
N ILE A 239 -12.45 -6.25 14.35
CA ILE A 239 -11.80 -5.32 13.44
C ILE A 239 -12.70 -5.11 12.22
N ARG A 240 -13.20 -3.89 12.00
CA ARG A 240 -14.07 -3.55 10.85
C ARG A 240 -13.48 -2.47 9.94
N PHE A 241 -12.16 -2.31 9.97
CA PHE A 241 -11.41 -1.40 9.09
C PHE A 241 -10.11 -2.06 8.63
N PHE A 242 -9.87 -2.10 7.32
CA PHE A 242 -8.70 -2.77 6.74
C PHE A 242 -8.21 -2.02 5.49
N ARG A 243 -6.89 -1.92 5.33
CA ARG A 243 -6.28 -1.45 4.07
C ARG A 243 -5.88 -2.65 3.22
N LEU A 244 -6.42 -2.75 2.00
CA LEU A 244 -6.06 -3.77 1.03
C LEU A 244 -4.62 -3.54 0.52
N SER A 245 -3.95 -4.62 0.10
CA SER A 245 -2.62 -4.52 -0.51
C SER A 245 -2.73 -4.09 -1.96
N SER A 246 -1.88 -3.16 -2.40
CA SER A 246 -1.75 -2.80 -3.82
C SER A 246 -1.21 -3.95 -4.67
N GLU A 247 -0.50 -4.92 -4.05
CA GLU A 247 -0.09 -6.19 -4.67
C GLU A 247 -1.22 -7.24 -4.75
N MET A 248 -2.50 -6.85 -4.60
CA MET A 248 -3.66 -7.73 -4.81
C MET A 248 -3.64 -8.37 -6.20
N PHE A 249 -3.31 -7.59 -7.25
CA PHE A 249 -3.23 -8.05 -8.64
C PHE A 249 -1.90 -7.63 -9.27
N PRO A 250 -0.90 -8.52 -9.32
CA PRO A 250 0.47 -8.15 -9.71
C PRO A 250 0.53 -7.66 -11.15
N PHE A 251 1.21 -6.53 -11.35
CA PHE A 251 1.42 -5.88 -12.65
C PHE A 251 0.15 -5.38 -13.38
N SER A 252 -1.03 -5.41 -12.79
CA SER A 252 -2.30 -4.96 -13.41
C SER A 252 -2.22 -3.57 -14.08
N SER A 253 -1.58 -2.59 -13.42
CA SER A 253 -1.35 -1.22 -13.90
C SER A 253 -0.13 -1.05 -14.84
N HIS A 254 0.66 -2.10 -15.06
CA HIS A 254 1.94 -2.02 -15.78
C HIS A 254 1.73 -1.94 -17.30
N ALA A 255 2.23 -0.87 -17.94
CA ALA A 255 1.95 -0.53 -19.35
C ALA A 255 2.18 -1.65 -20.40
N LYS A 256 3.07 -2.63 -20.11
CA LYS A 256 3.35 -3.79 -20.98
C LYS A 256 2.79 -5.14 -20.48
N TYR A 257 2.43 -5.24 -19.20
CA TYR A 257 2.12 -6.52 -18.52
C TYR A 257 0.75 -6.52 -17.82
N GLY A 258 0.02 -5.41 -17.91
CA GLY A 258 -1.29 -5.19 -17.30
C GLY A 258 -2.44 -5.92 -17.97
N TYR A 259 -3.57 -5.89 -17.27
CA TYR A 259 -4.79 -6.60 -17.59
C TYR A 259 -5.95 -6.07 -16.74
N SER A 260 -7.18 -6.15 -17.26
CA SER A 260 -8.40 -5.88 -16.50
C SER A 260 -8.63 -6.97 -15.44
N LEU A 261 -9.17 -6.57 -14.29
CA LEU A 261 -9.56 -7.45 -13.21
C LEU A 261 -10.85 -8.24 -13.49
N LYS A 262 -11.47 -8.06 -14.66
CA LYS A 262 -12.76 -8.68 -15.05
C LYS A 262 -12.82 -10.20 -14.86
N TYR A 263 -11.69 -10.90 -14.99
CA TYR A 263 -11.58 -12.35 -14.82
C TYR A 263 -11.70 -12.82 -13.35
N ALA A 264 -11.58 -11.89 -12.40
CA ALA A 264 -11.67 -12.12 -10.95
C ALA A 264 -12.89 -11.38 -10.33
N ARG A 265 -13.86 -11.01 -11.17
CA ARG A 265 -15.04 -10.23 -10.75
C ARG A 265 -15.89 -10.96 -9.71
N GLU A 266 -16.01 -12.28 -9.81
CA GLU A 266 -16.88 -13.07 -8.93
C GLU A 266 -16.30 -13.13 -7.51
N GLU A 267 -15.00 -13.35 -7.39
CA GLU A 267 -14.23 -13.38 -6.15
C GLU A 267 -14.16 -12.00 -5.50
N LEU A 268 -13.95 -10.94 -6.30
CA LEU A 268 -14.02 -9.55 -5.83
C LEU A 268 -15.43 -9.19 -5.34
N LYS A 269 -16.48 -9.55 -6.08
CA LYS A 269 -17.85 -9.28 -5.66
C LYS A 269 -18.19 -10.02 -4.37
N ALA A 270 -17.80 -11.29 -4.23
CA ALA A 270 -18.03 -12.07 -3.01
C ALA A 270 -17.33 -11.44 -1.78
N ALA A 271 -16.08 -11.01 -1.91
CA ALA A 271 -15.36 -10.29 -0.85
C ALA A 271 -16.01 -8.93 -0.53
N GLY A 272 -16.49 -8.21 -1.55
CA GLY A 272 -17.21 -6.95 -1.39
C GLY A 272 -18.57 -7.09 -0.69
N ASP A 273 -19.37 -8.08 -1.10
CA ASP A 273 -20.66 -8.41 -0.52
C ASP A 273 -20.50 -8.79 0.96
N LEU A 274 -19.48 -9.57 1.29
CA LEU A 274 -19.13 -9.93 2.67
C LEU A 274 -18.67 -8.72 3.50
N ALA A 275 -17.86 -7.83 2.92
CA ALA A 275 -17.45 -6.59 3.58
C ALA A 275 -18.66 -5.68 3.89
N ARG A 276 -19.59 -5.51 2.93
CA ARG A 276 -20.80 -4.71 3.14
C ARG A 276 -21.75 -5.36 4.16
N LYS A 277 -21.91 -6.70 4.12
CA LYS A 277 -22.71 -7.47 5.11
C LYS A 277 -22.28 -7.19 6.56
N TYR A 278 -20.98 -7.09 6.83
CA TYR A 278 -20.45 -6.84 8.16
C TYR A 278 -20.13 -5.35 8.44
N GLY A 279 -20.39 -4.44 7.49
CA GLY A 279 -20.08 -3.02 7.64
C GLY A 279 -18.57 -2.70 7.69
N HIS A 280 -17.73 -3.53 7.06
CA HIS A 280 -16.28 -3.32 7.00
C HIS A 280 -15.93 -2.19 6.03
N ARG A 281 -15.06 -1.27 6.47
CA ARG A 281 -14.47 -0.27 5.58
C ARG A 281 -13.17 -0.81 4.99
N LEU A 282 -13.09 -0.86 3.67
CA LEU A 282 -11.89 -1.26 2.92
C LEU A 282 -11.30 -0.04 2.21
N THR A 283 -9.99 0.16 2.26
CA THR A 283 -9.27 1.29 1.64
C THR A 283 -7.98 0.81 0.96
N THR A 284 -7.36 1.61 0.10
CA THR A 284 -6.04 1.29 -0.50
C THR A 284 -5.08 2.47 -0.39
N HIS A 285 -3.78 2.19 -0.44
CA HIS A 285 -2.75 3.20 -0.56
C HIS A 285 -1.73 2.73 -1.61
N PRO A 286 -1.81 3.24 -2.85
CA PRO A 286 -0.82 3.00 -3.88
C PRO A 286 0.60 3.36 -3.39
N GLY A 287 1.60 2.65 -3.89
CA GLY A 287 2.99 2.85 -3.45
C GLY A 287 3.59 4.18 -3.91
N GLN A 288 4.74 4.53 -3.33
CA GLN A 288 5.52 5.77 -3.57
C GLN A 288 5.82 6.13 -5.05
N PHE A 289 5.62 5.20 -5.99
CA PHE A 289 5.78 5.44 -7.43
C PHE A 289 4.56 6.14 -8.07
N THR A 290 3.46 6.27 -7.34
CA THR A 290 2.24 6.97 -7.74
C THR A 290 2.42 8.47 -7.47
N GLN A 291 2.77 9.23 -8.51
CA GLN A 291 3.32 10.58 -8.44
C GLN A 291 2.60 11.51 -9.44
N LEU A 292 1.37 11.91 -9.13
CA LEU A 292 0.58 12.81 -9.99
C LEU A 292 1.20 14.21 -10.17
N GLY A 293 2.04 14.66 -9.23
CA GLY A 293 2.81 15.90 -9.34
C GLY A 293 4.09 15.79 -10.17
N SER A 294 4.42 14.62 -10.73
CA SER A 294 5.64 14.41 -11.52
C SER A 294 5.76 15.36 -12.72
N PRO A 295 6.94 15.95 -13.00
CA PRO A 295 7.20 16.68 -14.24
C PRO A 295 7.41 15.76 -15.45
N LYS A 296 7.47 14.44 -15.25
CA LYS A 296 7.58 13.43 -16.32
C LYS A 296 6.22 12.78 -16.57
N ASP A 297 5.77 12.85 -17.83
CA ASP A 297 4.45 12.39 -18.24
C ASP A 297 4.27 10.86 -18.17
N ASP A 298 5.32 10.09 -18.44
CA ASP A 298 5.32 8.62 -18.34
C ASP A 298 5.02 8.12 -16.91
N VAL A 299 5.51 8.85 -15.90
CA VAL A 299 5.23 8.64 -14.48
C VAL A 299 3.80 9.06 -14.12
N VAL A 300 3.30 10.18 -14.67
CA VAL A 300 1.90 10.59 -14.46
C VAL A 300 0.94 9.55 -15.06
N GLU A 301 1.20 9.09 -16.28
CA GLU A 301 0.48 8.01 -16.96
C GLU A 301 0.51 6.69 -16.18
N ALA A 302 1.67 6.31 -15.60
CA ALA A 302 1.75 5.15 -14.72
C ALA A 302 0.90 5.32 -13.44
N SER A 303 0.86 6.54 -12.90
CA SER A 303 0.09 6.88 -11.70
C SER A 303 -1.42 6.84 -11.96
N ILE A 304 -1.86 7.28 -13.15
CA ILE A 304 -3.27 7.22 -13.57
C ILE A 304 -3.71 5.76 -13.78
N ARG A 305 -2.88 4.90 -14.39
CA ARG A 305 -3.17 3.46 -14.52
C ARG A 305 -3.22 2.73 -13.18
N GLU A 306 -2.36 3.11 -12.23
CA GLU A 306 -2.45 2.59 -10.85
C GLU A 306 -3.79 2.99 -10.21
N LEU A 307 -4.16 4.28 -10.27
CA LEU A 307 -5.46 4.74 -9.76
C LEU A 307 -6.65 4.04 -10.44
N ASP A 308 -6.60 3.79 -11.73
CA ASP A 308 -7.68 3.09 -12.45
C ASP A 308 -7.80 1.64 -12.01
N TYR A 309 -6.68 0.94 -11.82
CA TYR A 309 -6.63 -0.40 -11.23
C TYR A 309 -7.31 -0.45 -9.84
N HIS A 310 -6.98 0.49 -8.94
CA HIS A 310 -7.64 0.57 -7.63
C HIS A 310 -9.13 0.88 -7.74
N CYS A 311 -9.54 1.71 -8.71
CA CYS A 311 -10.96 1.97 -9.00
C CYS A 311 -11.67 0.72 -9.54
N GLU A 312 -11.09 -0.01 -10.50
CA GLU A 312 -11.67 -1.25 -11.04
C GLU A 312 -11.82 -2.32 -9.95
N MET A 313 -10.83 -2.45 -9.06
CA MET A 313 -10.92 -3.35 -7.90
C MET A 313 -12.11 -2.97 -7.00
N MET A 314 -12.20 -1.70 -6.58
CA MET A 314 -13.30 -1.23 -5.72
C MET A 314 -14.68 -1.30 -6.43
N ARG A 315 -14.71 -1.17 -7.76
CA ARG A 315 -15.91 -1.31 -8.61
C ARG A 315 -16.44 -2.73 -8.63
N TYR A 316 -15.60 -3.74 -8.90
CA TYR A 316 -16.04 -5.14 -8.90
C TYR A 316 -16.36 -5.66 -7.49
N MET A 317 -15.74 -5.10 -6.45
CA MET A 317 -16.15 -5.29 -5.05
C MET A 317 -17.40 -4.50 -4.66
N GLU A 318 -18.01 -3.71 -5.56
CA GLU A 318 -19.21 -2.91 -5.33
C GLU A 318 -19.10 -2.04 -4.04
N LEU A 319 -17.92 -1.43 -3.83
CA LEU A 319 -17.61 -0.68 -2.60
C LEU A 319 -18.08 0.79 -2.67
N GLY A 320 -18.69 1.23 -1.56
CA GLY A 320 -19.22 2.58 -1.40
C GLY A 320 -18.15 3.68 -1.33
N LYS A 321 -18.60 4.91 -1.08
CA LYS A 321 -17.77 6.13 -1.08
C LYS A 321 -16.73 6.20 0.06
N ASP A 322 -16.94 5.51 1.17
CA ASP A 322 -15.96 5.42 2.26
C ASP A 322 -14.69 4.62 1.87
N SER A 323 -14.76 3.84 0.79
CA SER A 323 -13.60 3.19 0.18
C SER A 323 -12.83 4.20 -0.69
N VAL A 324 -11.81 4.77 -0.03
CA VAL A 324 -10.92 5.80 -0.55
C VAL A 324 -9.53 5.22 -0.91
N ILE A 325 -8.86 5.91 -1.82
CA ILE A 325 -7.51 5.64 -2.31
C ILE A 325 -6.61 6.77 -1.80
N ILE A 326 -5.65 6.45 -0.93
CA ILE A 326 -4.81 7.44 -0.24
C ILE A 326 -3.47 7.60 -0.96
N LEU A 327 -3.03 8.84 -1.15
CA LEU A 327 -1.73 9.20 -1.74
C LEU A 327 -1.02 10.29 -0.92
N HIS A 328 0.30 10.22 -0.82
CA HIS A 328 1.11 11.40 -0.54
C HIS A 328 1.19 12.30 -1.79
N MET A 329 1.48 13.59 -1.61
CA MET A 329 1.78 14.50 -2.73
C MET A 329 3.09 14.11 -3.44
N GLY A 330 4.07 13.59 -2.69
CA GLY A 330 5.19 12.82 -3.22
C GLY A 330 6.50 13.60 -3.33
N GLY A 331 7.11 13.63 -4.52
CA GLY A 331 8.38 14.34 -4.72
C GLY A 331 8.20 15.86 -4.79
N VAL A 332 9.19 16.63 -4.33
CA VAL A 332 9.18 18.12 -4.44
C VAL A 332 9.60 18.60 -5.83
N TYR A 333 10.38 17.82 -6.58
CA TYR A 333 10.77 18.10 -7.98
C TYR A 333 11.36 19.51 -8.26
N GLY A 334 11.92 20.18 -7.24
CA GLY A 334 12.49 21.52 -7.31
C GLY A 334 11.66 22.60 -6.57
N SER A 335 10.33 22.51 -6.59
CA SER A 335 9.41 23.44 -5.91
C SER A 335 8.13 22.72 -5.48
N LYS A 336 7.68 22.99 -4.25
CA LYS A 336 6.40 22.46 -3.75
C LYS A 336 5.24 23.07 -4.53
N GLU A 337 5.33 24.36 -4.79
CA GLU A 337 4.36 25.21 -5.47
C GLU A 337 4.10 24.73 -6.90
N ASP A 338 5.17 24.54 -7.69
CA ASP A 338 5.10 24.00 -9.05
C ASP A 338 4.56 22.57 -9.05
N THR A 339 4.91 21.76 -8.05
CA THR A 339 4.42 20.38 -7.94
C THR A 339 2.93 20.32 -7.61
N ILE A 340 2.47 21.16 -6.66
CA ILE A 340 1.04 21.30 -6.32
C ILE A 340 0.28 21.87 -7.52
N ALA A 341 0.87 22.78 -8.31
CA ALA A 341 0.29 23.28 -9.54
C ALA A 341 0.15 22.18 -10.63
N ARG A 342 1.18 21.33 -10.82
CA ARG A 342 1.09 20.17 -11.73
C ARG A 342 0.06 19.15 -11.25
N PHE A 343 0.05 18.84 -9.95
CA PHE A 343 -0.96 17.97 -9.33
C PHE A 343 -2.38 18.50 -9.55
N ARG A 344 -2.63 19.80 -9.30
CA ARG A 344 -3.92 20.47 -9.55
C ARG A 344 -4.33 20.31 -11.02
N GLY A 345 -3.41 20.52 -11.95
CA GLY A 345 -3.63 20.31 -13.39
C GLY A 345 -4.04 18.87 -13.72
N VAL A 346 -3.29 17.87 -13.26
CA VAL A 346 -3.58 16.45 -13.50
C VAL A 346 -4.90 16.02 -12.85
N TYR A 347 -5.17 16.43 -11.61
CA TYR A 347 -6.39 16.11 -10.86
C TYR A 347 -7.65 16.63 -11.57
N THR A 348 -7.59 17.88 -12.06
CA THR A 348 -8.72 18.53 -12.74
C THR A 348 -8.92 18.09 -14.19
N THR A 349 -7.84 17.79 -14.94
CA THR A 349 -7.93 17.55 -16.39
C THR A 349 -7.77 16.10 -16.85
N ARG A 350 -7.14 15.22 -16.06
CA ARG A 350 -6.80 13.84 -16.49
C ARG A 350 -7.42 12.72 -15.65
N LEU A 351 -7.74 12.96 -14.38
CA LEU A 351 -8.45 11.98 -13.56
C LEU A 351 -9.92 11.84 -13.98
N THR A 352 -10.50 10.65 -13.78
CA THR A 352 -11.94 10.42 -13.91
C THR A 352 -12.70 10.94 -12.68
N ASP A 353 -14.02 11.08 -12.77
CA ASP A 353 -14.84 11.46 -11.61
C ASP A 353 -14.80 10.43 -10.48
N GLU A 354 -14.62 9.15 -10.78
CA GLU A 354 -14.44 8.12 -9.75
C GLU A 354 -13.08 8.26 -9.05
N MET A 355 -12.00 8.47 -9.81
CA MET A 355 -10.68 8.76 -9.24
C MET A 355 -10.78 9.98 -8.32
N ARG A 356 -11.39 11.09 -8.77
CA ARG A 356 -11.62 12.29 -7.94
C ARG A 356 -12.53 12.03 -6.74
N ALA A 357 -13.54 11.17 -6.86
CA ALA A 357 -14.42 10.82 -5.76
C ALA A 357 -13.66 10.08 -4.65
N ARG A 358 -12.82 9.10 -5.02
CA ARG A 358 -12.10 8.20 -4.10
C ARG A 358 -10.73 8.72 -3.63
N LEU A 359 -10.07 9.59 -4.38
CA LEU A 359 -8.74 10.11 -4.03
C LEU A 359 -8.80 10.97 -2.75
N VAL A 360 -7.83 10.70 -1.89
CA VAL A 360 -7.57 11.33 -0.60
C VAL A 360 -6.06 11.57 -0.50
N LEU A 361 -5.66 12.73 0.02
CA LEU A 361 -4.24 13.05 0.25
C LEU A 361 -3.80 12.68 1.67
N GLU A 362 -2.50 12.61 1.92
CA GLU A 362 -1.90 12.32 3.22
C GLU A 362 -0.61 13.12 3.40
N ASN A 363 -0.43 13.76 4.56
CA ASN A 363 0.82 14.44 4.91
C ASN A 363 1.95 13.42 5.09
N ASP A 364 3.16 13.82 4.69
CA ASP A 364 4.36 13.00 4.75
C ASP A 364 5.45 13.65 5.61
N GLU A 365 6.49 12.87 5.90
CA GLU A 365 7.47 13.13 6.93
C GLU A 365 8.75 13.81 6.42
N ILE A 366 8.77 14.26 5.15
CA ILE A 366 9.97 14.81 4.48
C ILE A 366 9.65 16.02 3.57
N CYS A 367 8.56 15.94 2.81
CA CYS A 367 8.26 16.83 1.68
C CYS A 367 7.06 17.72 1.95
N TYR A 368 5.96 17.17 2.47
CA TYR A 368 4.67 17.86 2.56
C TYR A 368 3.99 17.64 3.93
N SER A 369 4.01 18.66 4.79
CA SER A 369 3.27 18.65 6.06
C SER A 369 1.77 18.82 5.81
N ALA A 370 0.94 18.78 6.87
CA ALA A 370 -0.48 19.08 6.74
C ALA A 370 -0.72 20.51 6.21
N ASP A 371 0.16 21.47 6.52
CA ASP A 371 0.02 22.87 6.08
C ASP A 371 0.26 23.05 4.58
N ASP A 372 1.22 22.30 4.00
CA ASP A 372 1.49 22.34 2.56
C ASP A 372 0.30 21.83 1.74
N LEU A 373 -0.46 20.87 2.29
CA LEU A 373 -1.52 20.15 1.57
C LEU A 373 -2.93 20.69 1.84
N LEU A 374 -3.21 21.21 3.04
CA LEU A 374 -4.55 21.64 3.43
C LEU A 374 -5.16 22.70 2.49
N PRO A 375 -4.43 23.71 1.97
CA PRO A 375 -4.98 24.69 1.03
C PRO A 375 -5.50 24.05 -0.28
N VAL A 376 -4.73 23.16 -0.90
CA VAL A 376 -5.15 22.49 -2.15
C VAL A 376 -6.23 21.42 -1.87
N CYS A 377 -6.25 20.84 -0.67
CA CYS A 377 -7.33 19.96 -0.21
C CYS A 377 -8.66 20.71 -0.04
N GLU A 378 -8.64 21.90 0.56
CA GLU A 378 -9.82 22.77 0.72
C GLU A 378 -10.33 23.34 -0.61
N GLU A 379 -9.41 23.73 -1.52
CA GLU A 379 -9.70 24.22 -2.87
C GLU A 379 -10.38 23.15 -3.75
N LEU A 380 -9.78 21.97 -3.86
CA LEU A 380 -10.23 20.90 -4.76
C LEU A 380 -11.25 19.95 -4.12
N GLY A 381 -11.61 20.17 -2.85
CA GLY A 381 -12.49 19.29 -2.07
C GLY A 381 -11.92 17.89 -1.84
N ILE A 382 -10.60 17.74 -1.90
CA ILE A 382 -9.88 16.48 -1.67
C ILE A 382 -9.75 16.31 -0.14
N PRO A 383 -10.31 15.24 0.47
CA PRO A 383 -10.08 14.97 1.87
C PRO A 383 -8.61 14.65 2.12
N ILE A 384 -8.11 15.02 3.30
CA ILE A 384 -6.76 14.68 3.76
C ILE A 384 -6.84 13.74 4.96
N VAL A 385 -6.04 12.67 4.93
CA VAL A 385 -5.66 11.86 6.08
C VAL A 385 -4.56 12.62 6.80
N LEU A 386 -4.80 12.96 8.07
CA LEU A 386 -3.70 13.29 8.97
C LEU A 386 -3.05 11.97 9.42
N ASP A 387 -1.76 11.83 9.15
CA ASP A 387 -0.89 10.87 9.83
C ASP A 387 -0.19 11.59 11.00
N TYR A 388 -0.47 11.11 12.21
CA TYR A 388 0.06 11.67 13.46
C TYR A 388 1.59 11.47 13.60
N HIS A 389 2.15 10.40 13.02
CA HIS A 389 3.59 10.09 13.06
C HIS A 389 4.37 10.93 12.07
N HIS A 390 3.85 11.10 10.85
CA HIS A 390 4.42 12.02 9.86
C HIS A 390 4.38 13.46 10.38
N ASN A 391 3.29 13.90 11.02
CA ASN A 391 3.22 15.22 11.64
C ASN A 391 4.13 15.34 12.89
N TRP A 392 4.45 14.25 13.61
CA TRP A 392 5.44 14.29 14.68
C TRP A 392 6.89 14.48 14.17
N ILE A 393 7.17 14.02 12.94
CA ILE A 393 8.48 14.20 12.29
C ILE A 393 8.58 15.53 11.53
N ASN A 394 7.51 15.91 10.82
CA ASN A 394 7.37 17.07 9.96
C ASN A 394 6.14 17.89 10.39
N PRO A 395 6.23 18.65 11.49
CA PRO A 395 5.06 19.26 12.12
C PRO A 395 4.47 20.41 11.31
N SER A 396 3.14 20.37 11.20
CA SER A 396 2.31 21.55 10.97
C SER A 396 2.56 22.62 12.04
N THR A 397 2.44 23.88 11.62
CA THR A 397 2.42 25.07 12.47
C THR A 397 1.07 25.28 13.17
N LEU A 398 0.01 24.66 12.67
CA LEU A 398 -1.34 24.70 13.25
C LEU A 398 -1.49 23.61 14.33
N PRO A 399 -2.13 23.90 15.48
CA PRO A 399 -2.43 22.90 16.49
C PRO A 399 -3.31 21.76 15.93
N ILE A 400 -3.09 20.53 16.41
CA ILE A 400 -3.86 19.35 15.98
C ILE A 400 -5.38 19.57 16.07
N PRO A 401 -5.97 20.15 17.14
CA PRO A 401 -7.42 20.42 17.18
C PRO A 401 -7.93 21.34 16.06
N GLU A 402 -7.11 22.28 15.58
CA GLU A 402 -7.48 23.16 14.46
C GLU A 402 -7.42 22.43 13.12
N LEU A 403 -6.34 21.68 12.87
CA LEU A 403 -6.22 20.79 11.72
C LEU A 403 -7.41 19.85 11.65
N ILE A 404 -7.67 19.10 12.72
CA ILE A 404 -8.80 18.17 12.86
C ILE A 404 -10.13 18.86 12.51
N SER A 405 -10.33 20.10 12.98
CA SER A 405 -11.55 20.86 12.73
C SER A 405 -11.71 21.21 11.24
N ARG A 406 -10.65 21.72 10.58
CA ARG A 406 -10.66 22.03 9.14
C ARG A 406 -10.81 20.77 8.29
N ILE A 407 -10.03 19.74 8.58
CA ILE A 407 -10.06 18.43 7.92
C ILE A 407 -11.48 17.84 7.98
N LYS A 408 -12.11 17.83 9.16
CA LYS A 408 -13.47 17.31 9.37
C LYS A 408 -14.51 17.99 8.46
N VAL A 409 -14.37 19.28 8.14
CA VAL A 409 -15.26 19.98 7.20
C VAL A 409 -15.14 19.38 5.78
N ILE A 410 -13.92 19.07 5.31
CA ILE A 410 -13.70 18.50 3.97
C ILE A 410 -14.31 17.08 3.87
N TRP A 411 -14.05 16.21 4.84
CA TRP A 411 -14.65 14.87 4.89
C TRP A 411 -16.19 14.95 4.97
N SER A 412 -16.72 15.91 5.72
CA SER A 412 -18.18 16.14 5.84
C SER A 412 -18.82 16.62 4.53
N ARG A 413 -18.12 17.45 3.72
CA ARG A 413 -18.60 17.88 2.39
C ARG A 413 -18.77 16.71 1.41
N LYS A 414 -17.87 15.71 1.43
CA LYS A 414 -18.06 14.44 0.70
C LYS A 414 -19.00 13.45 1.43
N GLY A 415 -19.38 13.75 2.67
CA GLY A 415 -20.27 12.95 3.52
C GLY A 415 -19.72 11.55 3.81
N ILE A 416 -18.40 11.42 3.92
CA ILE A 416 -17.67 10.17 4.18
C ILE A 416 -17.05 10.21 5.58
N LYS A 417 -16.94 9.06 6.24
CA LYS A 417 -16.38 9.01 7.60
C LYS A 417 -14.90 9.42 7.58
N PRO A 418 -14.45 10.34 8.47
CA PRO A 418 -13.05 10.71 8.57
C PRO A 418 -12.12 9.51 8.78
N LYS A 419 -10.92 9.58 8.19
CA LYS A 419 -9.87 8.58 8.33
C LYS A 419 -8.58 9.29 8.75
N GLN A 420 -7.83 8.67 9.67
CA GLN A 420 -6.49 9.11 10.07
C GLN A 420 -5.55 7.92 10.16
N HIS A 421 -4.24 8.17 10.21
CA HIS A 421 -3.19 7.15 10.36
C HIS A 421 -2.40 7.35 11.65
N LEU A 422 -1.96 6.25 12.26
CA LEU A 422 -1.14 6.24 13.48
C LEU A 422 0.02 5.24 13.35
N SER A 423 1.22 5.71 13.65
CA SER A 423 2.41 4.90 13.93
C SER A 423 3.16 5.48 15.12
N ASP A 424 4.07 4.67 15.69
CA ASP A 424 5.14 5.12 16.58
C ASP A 424 6.50 4.93 15.85
N PRO A 425 7.56 5.68 16.18
CA PRO A 425 8.91 5.37 15.73
C PRO A 425 9.44 4.07 16.36
N ARG A 426 10.35 3.36 15.69
CA ARG A 426 11.11 2.26 16.33
C ARG A 426 11.81 2.77 17.60
N PRO A 427 11.79 2.01 18.72
CA PRO A 427 12.51 2.37 19.93
C PRO A 427 14.00 2.69 19.68
N GLY A 428 14.46 3.82 20.23
CA GLY A 428 15.82 4.31 20.06
C GLY A 428 16.09 5.15 18.79
N ALA A 429 15.07 5.48 17.99
CA ALA A 429 15.23 6.33 16.81
C ALA A 429 15.46 7.81 17.17
N GLU A 430 16.54 8.41 16.65
CA GLU A 430 16.91 9.81 16.92
C GLU A 430 16.89 10.67 15.65
N THR A 431 17.52 10.20 14.57
CA THR A 431 17.53 10.95 13.30
C THR A 431 16.17 10.91 12.61
N VAL A 432 15.89 11.89 11.75
CA VAL A 432 14.67 11.90 10.91
C VAL A 432 14.50 10.56 10.19
N MET A 433 15.54 10.08 9.49
CA MET A 433 15.51 8.82 8.73
C MET A 433 15.30 7.57 9.59
N GLU A 434 15.78 7.57 10.84
CA GLU A 434 15.51 6.49 11.79
C GLU A 434 14.05 6.50 12.26
N LYS A 435 13.49 7.69 12.52
CA LYS A 435 12.11 7.89 13.01
C LYS A 435 11.05 7.45 12.00
N ARG A 436 11.33 7.54 10.69
CA ARG A 436 10.47 6.99 9.60
C ARG A 436 10.17 5.49 9.77
N ALA A 437 11.05 4.74 10.44
CA ALA A 437 10.84 3.31 10.63
C ALA A 437 9.75 3.06 11.68
N HIS A 438 8.53 2.72 11.24
CA HIS A 438 7.42 2.37 12.13
C HIS A 438 7.79 1.24 13.10
N ALA A 439 7.31 1.35 14.35
CA ALA A 439 7.42 0.33 15.38
C ALA A 439 6.63 -0.95 15.05
N ASP A 440 6.87 -2.01 15.83
CA ASP A 440 6.05 -3.23 15.78
C ASP A 440 4.62 -2.95 16.28
N ARG A 441 4.45 -2.23 17.39
CA ARG A 441 3.14 -1.84 17.96
C ARG A 441 3.14 -0.44 18.55
N CYS A 442 2.10 0.34 18.24
CA CYS A 442 1.83 1.62 18.89
C CYS A 442 1.53 1.47 20.38
N LYS A 443 1.94 2.45 21.20
CA LYS A 443 1.80 2.36 22.67
C LYS A 443 0.56 3.08 23.23
N ALA A 444 0.06 4.11 22.55
CA ALA A 444 -1.09 4.90 22.97
C ALA A 444 -1.94 5.34 21.76
N LEU A 445 -3.14 5.87 22.02
CA LEU A 445 -3.87 6.72 21.08
C LEU A 445 -3.41 8.18 21.28
N PRO A 446 -3.50 9.05 20.25
CA PRO A 446 -3.30 10.50 20.41
C PRO A 446 -4.34 11.10 21.36
N ASP A 447 -3.96 12.12 22.13
CA ASP A 447 -4.88 12.81 23.05
C ASP A 447 -5.94 13.63 22.29
N ASP A 448 -5.54 14.30 21.19
CA ASP A 448 -6.43 15.05 20.28
C ASP A 448 -7.16 14.14 19.24
N LEU A 449 -7.46 12.89 19.59
CA LEU A 449 -8.12 11.94 18.69
C LEU A 449 -9.64 12.18 18.64
N PRO A 450 -10.27 12.39 17.47
CA PRO A 450 -11.72 12.60 17.38
C PRO A 450 -12.52 11.39 17.85
N ILE A 451 -13.54 11.64 18.67
CA ILE A 451 -14.45 10.65 19.27
C ILE A 451 -14.95 9.58 18.28
N ASP A 452 -15.31 9.97 17.04
CA ASP A 452 -15.74 9.01 16.02
C ASP A 452 -15.11 9.27 14.63
N MET A 453 -14.29 8.31 14.19
CA MET A 453 -13.54 8.28 12.92
C MET A 453 -12.93 6.88 12.71
N ASP A 454 -12.24 6.62 11.61
CA ASP A 454 -11.59 5.31 11.36
C ASP A 454 -10.05 5.44 11.34
N LEU A 455 -9.36 4.86 12.33
CA LEU A 455 -7.93 5.01 12.57
C LEU A 455 -7.16 3.78 12.05
N MET A 456 -6.23 4.00 11.12
CA MET A 456 -5.38 2.94 10.57
C MET A 456 -4.08 2.86 11.36
N ILE A 457 -3.78 1.68 11.90
CA ILE A 457 -2.55 1.41 12.63
C ILE A 457 -1.49 0.91 11.64
N GLU A 458 -0.50 1.76 11.38
CA GLU A 458 0.53 1.60 10.34
C GLU A 458 1.73 0.73 10.76
N ALA A 459 1.65 0.13 11.94
CA ALA A 459 2.72 -0.62 12.59
C ALA A 459 3.14 -1.92 11.85
N LYS A 460 4.30 -2.50 12.21
CA LYS A 460 4.82 -3.71 11.55
C LYS A 460 4.09 -5.00 11.96
N ASP A 461 3.57 -5.08 13.19
CA ASP A 461 2.96 -6.29 13.77
C ASP A 461 1.42 -6.39 13.54
N LYS A 462 0.88 -5.47 12.72
CA LYS A 462 -0.47 -5.54 12.11
C LYS A 462 -1.61 -5.70 13.11
N GLU A 463 -2.37 -6.79 13.04
CA GLU A 463 -3.51 -7.01 13.94
C GLU A 463 -3.09 -7.05 15.42
N GLN A 464 -1.83 -7.42 15.72
CA GLN A 464 -1.29 -7.39 17.08
C GLN A 464 -1.15 -5.96 17.63
N ALA A 465 -0.96 -4.95 16.78
CA ALA A 465 -0.93 -3.55 17.18
C ALA A 465 -2.34 -2.99 17.44
N VAL A 466 -3.35 -3.46 16.68
CA VAL A 466 -4.76 -3.17 16.98
C VAL A 466 -5.17 -3.83 18.30
N PHE A 467 -4.78 -5.08 18.53
CA PHE A 467 -5.00 -5.79 19.79
C PHE A 467 -4.30 -5.17 20.99
N GLN A 468 -3.11 -4.57 20.80
CA GLN A 468 -2.44 -3.81 21.85
C GLN A 468 -3.33 -2.64 22.32
N LEU A 469 -3.85 -1.83 21.38
CA LEU A 469 -4.72 -0.70 21.70
C LEU A 469 -6.10 -1.15 22.23
N TYR A 470 -6.68 -2.24 21.70
CA TYR A 470 -7.89 -2.84 22.26
C TYR A 470 -7.71 -3.29 23.72
N ARG A 471 -6.55 -3.84 24.09
CA ARG A 471 -6.25 -4.24 25.49
C ARG A 471 -5.99 -3.03 26.39
N VAL A 472 -5.22 -2.03 25.92
CA VAL A 472 -4.90 -0.82 26.70
C VAL A 472 -6.17 0.00 26.99
N TYR A 473 -7.02 0.21 25.98
CA TYR A 473 -8.19 1.09 26.08
C TYR A 473 -9.54 0.35 26.22
N ARG A 474 -9.51 -0.99 26.35
CA ARG A 474 -10.70 -1.87 26.49
C ARG A 474 -11.76 -1.74 25.37
N LEU A 475 -11.35 -1.28 24.19
CA LEU A 475 -12.24 -0.94 23.06
C LEU A 475 -13.01 -2.14 22.49
N ALA A 476 -12.43 -3.35 22.58
CA ALA A 476 -13.05 -4.60 22.17
C ALA A 476 -12.39 -5.78 22.91
N PRO A 477 -13.08 -6.92 23.11
CA PRO A 477 -12.46 -8.11 23.65
C PRO A 477 -11.45 -8.71 22.65
N VAL A 478 -10.37 -9.30 23.17
CA VAL A 478 -9.32 -9.95 22.37
C VAL A 478 -9.12 -11.38 22.86
N ALA A 479 -9.24 -12.36 21.96
CA ALA A 479 -9.00 -13.77 22.27
C ALA A 479 -7.50 -14.02 22.52
N HIS A 480 -7.14 -14.57 23.68
CA HIS A 480 -5.73 -14.77 24.08
C HIS A 480 -4.95 -15.67 23.12
N GLU A 481 -5.62 -16.66 22.51
CA GLU A 481 -5.08 -17.53 21.46
C GLU A 481 -4.58 -16.79 20.21
N ASN A 482 -5.08 -15.58 19.95
CA ASN A 482 -4.66 -14.72 18.84
C ASN A 482 -3.55 -13.73 19.24
N LEU A 483 -3.19 -13.63 20.52
CA LEU A 483 -2.11 -12.74 20.99
C LEU A 483 -0.73 -13.38 20.77
N ARG A 484 0.23 -12.59 20.29
CA ARG A 484 1.65 -12.95 20.18
C ARG A 484 2.49 -11.96 21.02
N PRO A 485 3.64 -12.38 21.58
CA PRO A 485 4.55 -11.44 22.24
C PRO A 485 5.09 -10.44 21.21
N GLU A 486 5.33 -9.19 21.64
CA GLU A 486 6.04 -8.22 20.80
C GLU A 486 7.51 -8.66 20.64
N LYS A 487 8.11 -8.45 19.46
CA LYS A 487 9.50 -8.84 19.23
C LYS A 487 10.44 -7.91 19.99
N PRO A 488 11.59 -8.39 20.50
CA PRO A 488 12.58 -7.50 21.09
C PRO A 488 13.02 -6.45 20.05
N PRO A 489 13.12 -5.16 20.44
CA PRO A 489 13.40 -4.09 19.50
C PRO A 489 14.79 -4.28 18.90
N LYS A 490 14.88 -4.25 17.56
CA LYS A 490 16.17 -4.24 16.87
C LYS A 490 16.83 -2.87 17.07
N PRO A 491 18.03 -2.80 17.69
CA PRO A 491 18.73 -1.53 17.90
C PRO A 491 19.12 -0.88 16.58
N PHE A 492 19.54 0.39 16.65
CA PHE A 492 20.14 1.09 15.52
C PHE A 492 21.66 0.85 15.52
N GLU A 493 22.18 0.29 14.43
CA GLU A 493 23.62 0.08 14.23
C GLU A 493 24.31 1.41 13.89
N ARG A 494 24.45 2.28 14.90
CA ARG A 494 25.27 3.47 14.79
C ARG A 494 26.73 3.09 14.99
N SER A 495 27.56 3.32 13.97
CA SER A 495 29.01 3.24 14.12
C SER A 495 29.44 4.16 15.25
N ARG A 496 30.09 3.61 16.29
CA ARG A 496 30.76 4.45 17.29
C ARG A 496 31.70 5.39 16.53
N SER A 497 31.52 6.69 16.68
CA SER A 497 32.47 7.68 16.19
C SER A 497 33.86 7.27 16.67
N ARG A 498 34.88 7.31 15.79
CA ARG A 498 36.27 7.22 16.25
C ARG A 498 36.45 8.33 17.28
N THR A 499 36.66 7.96 18.54
CA THR A 499 36.99 8.92 19.60
C THR A 499 38.18 9.70 19.10
N THR A 500 38.04 11.02 19.02
CA THR A 500 39.15 11.91 18.68
C THR A 500 40.14 11.83 19.83
N LEU A 501 41.16 10.98 19.66
CA LEU A 501 42.36 11.01 20.49
C LEU A 501 42.94 12.42 20.36
N GLU A 502 43.09 13.10 21.50
CA GLU A 502 43.66 14.44 21.50
C GLU A 502 45.14 14.40 21.07
N PRO A 503 45.63 15.39 20.29
CA PRO A 503 47.01 15.45 19.86
C PRO A 503 47.90 15.92 21.02
N GLY A 504 48.29 15.00 21.91
CA GLY A 504 49.12 15.29 23.09
C GLY A 504 50.32 14.37 23.22
N HIS A 505 51.51 14.93 22.97
CA HIS A 505 52.87 14.40 23.27
C HIS A 505 53.18 12.94 22.89
N GLY A 506 54.04 12.77 21.89
CA GLY A 506 54.80 11.53 21.70
C GLY A 506 56.21 11.64 22.26
N GLU A 507 56.82 10.48 22.53
CA GLU A 507 58.26 10.26 22.58
C GLU A 507 58.54 8.84 22.05
N ASP A 508 59.77 8.58 21.61
CA ASP A 508 60.15 7.34 20.91
C ASP A 508 60.09 6.08 21.78
N ILE A 509 59.77 4.93 21.17
CA ILE A 509 60.75 3.84 21.00
C ILE A 509 60.30 2.75 19.99
N GLY A 510 61.28 2.23 19.26
CA GLY A 510 61.58 0.78 19.21
C GLY A 510 60.52 -0.15 18.64
N GLY A 511 60.56 -0.36 17.32
CA GLY A 511 59.67 -1.27 16.62
C GLY A 511 59.92 -2.78 16.74
N MET A 512 59.36 -3.47 15.75
CA MET A 512 59.70 -4.81 15.24
C MET A 512 58.90 -6.04 15.75
N VAL A 513 58.67 -6.93 14.78
CA VAL A 513 58.23 -8.35 14.83
C VAL A 513 56.87 -8.72 15.42
N SER A 514 55.99 -9.14 14.51
CA SER A 514 54.84 -10.03 14.74
C SER A 514 55.16 -11.26 15.60
N SER A 515 54.24 -11.71 16.46
CA SER A 515 54.00 -13.17 16.60
C SER A 515 52.67 -13.53 17.28
N TYR A 516 51.95 -14.43 16.59
CA TYR A 516 51.13 -15.55 17.11
C TYR A 516 49.94 -15.35 18.06
N CYS A 517 49.11 -16.40 18.03
CA CYS A 517 47.91 -16.62 18.84
C CYS A 517 48.21 -17.64 19.97
N GLU A 518 47.13 -18.14 20.59
CA GLU A 518 47.09 -19.34 21.45
C GLU A 518 47.47 -19.14 22.94
N SER A 519 46.42 -19.03 23.76
CA SER A 519 46.34 -19.54 25.14
C SER A 519 45.93 -21.04 25.10
N PRO A 520 45.87 -21.80 26.21
CA PRO A 520 46.16 -21.50 27.63
C PRO A 520 47.40 -22.31 28.13
N ASP A 521 47.75 -22.53 29.41
CA ASP A 521 46.98 -23.00 30.60
C ASP A 521 47.74 -22.68 31.93
N PRO A 522 47.19 -22.96 33.13
CA PRO A 522 47.57 -22.26 34.37
C PRO A 522 48.55 -23.01 35.31
N GLY A 523 49.07 -22.29 36.32
CA GLY A 523 49.73 -22.91 37.47
C GLY A 523 50.12 -21.95 38.60
N ALA A 524 49.69 -22.27 39.82
CA ALA A 524 50.27 -21.99 41.15
C ALA A 524 50.76 -20.56 41.53
N ASP A 525 50.21 -20.06 42.66
CA ASP A 525 50.92 -19.57 43.86
C ASP A 525 51.98 -18.44 43.77
N SER A 526 52.13 -17.54 44.76
CA SER A 526 51.33 -17.23 45.97
C SER A 526 51.81 -15.88 46.56
N CYS A 527 51.04 -15.30 47.49
CA CYS A 527 51.33 -14.03 48.20
C CYS A 527 51.42 -12.76 47.31
N GLY A 528 51.14 -11.56 47.82
CA GLY A 528 50.53 -11.25 49.13
C GLY A 528 50.50 -9.75 49.43
N SER A 529 49.43 -9.31 50.10
CA SER A 529 49.31 -8.12 50.95
C SER A 529 49.87 -6.75 50.48
N GLN A 530 48.94 -5.78 50.38
CA GLN A 530 49.14 -4.33 50.65
C GLN A 530 49.97 -3.54 49.60
N ARG A 531 49.61 -2.29 49.23
CA ARG A 531 48.57 -1.37 49.73
C ARG A 531 47.68 -0.85 48.60
#